data_AF-A0A2E0Y4R4-F1
#
_entry.id   AF-A0A2E0Y4R4-F1
#
_cell.length_a   1.000
_cell.length_b   1.000
_cell.length_c   1.000
_cell.angle_alpha   90.00
_cell.angle_beta   90.00
_cell.angle_gamma   90.00
#
_symmetry.space_group_name_H-M   'P 1'
#
loop_
_entity.id
_entity.type
_entity.pdbx_description
1 polymer ?
#
loop_
_entity_poly.entity_id
_entity_poly.type
_entity_poly.pdbx_seq_one_letter_code
_entity_poly.pdbx_strand_id
1 'polypeptide(L)' 'MLVVLAGLLGLAGCEGKLASLPDNELQDRMYECDTTLDQSPGMAISCDNYRRECERRREEGRFVC' A
#
# COMPACT_ATOMS: atom_id res chain seq x y z
N MET A 1 -28.41 -34.78 -6.50
CA MET A 1 -27.62 -33.75 -7.18
C MET A 1 -27.84 -32.42 -6.47
N LEU A 2 -27.24 -32.22 -5.29
CA LEU A 2 -27.45 -30.98 -4.51
C LEU A 2 -26.39 -30.79 -3.40
N VAL A 3 -25.09 -30.77 -3.72
CA VAL A 3 -24.08 -30.31 -2.75
C VAL A 3 -22.92 -29.64 -3.50
N VAL A 4 -23.17 -28.51 -4.16
CA VAL A 4 -22.09 -27.62 -4.66
C VAL A 4 -22.57 -26.18 -4.58
N LEU A 5 -22.66 -25.59 -3.38
CA LEU A 5 -22.90 -24.15 -3.24
C LEU A 5 -22.51 -23.59 -1.86
N ALA A 6 -21.31 -23.91 -1.35
CA ALA A 6 -20.87 -23.38 -0.05
C ALA A 6 -19.35 -23.10 -0.01
N GLY A 7 -18.83 -22.32 -0.98
CA GLY A 7 -17.40 -22.03 -1.05
C GLY A 7 -17.01 -20.63 -1.53
N LEU A 8 -17.92 -19.65 -1.54
CA LEU A 8 -17.66 -18.29 -2.06
C LEU A 8 -17.70 -17.19 -0.98
N LEU A 9 -17.70 -17.55 0.30
CA LEU A 9 -17.65 -16.56 1.37
C LEU A 9 -16.20 -16.22 1.71
N GLY A 10 -15.73 -15.11 1.14
CA GLY A 10 -14.79 -14.24 1.83
C GLY A 10 -13.32 -14.43 1.50
N LEU A 11 -12.93 -14.21 0.23
CA LEU A 11 -11.67 -13.52 -0.02
C LEU A 11 -11.88 -12.03 0.31
N ALA A 12 -12.17 -11.72 1.58
CA ALA A 12 -11.99 -10.36 2.07
C ALA A 12 -10.49 -10.10 1.93
N GLY A 13 -10.12 -9.39 0.86
CA GLY A 13 -8.73 -9.05 0.60
C GLY A 13 -8.18 -8.45 1.88
N CYS A 14 -7.10 -9.03 2.39
CA CYS A 14 -6.37 -8.46 3.50
C CYS A 14 -6.01 -7.04 3.07
N GLU A 15 -6.70 -6.03 3.59
CA GLU A 15 -6.43 -4.64 3.23
C GLU A 15 -4.95 -4.41 3.46
N GLY A 16 -4.24 -4.01 2.41
CA GLY A 16 -2.80 -3.77 2.50
C GLY A 16 -2.55 -2.77 3.62
N LYS A 17 -1.59 -3.05 4.50
CA LYS A 17 -1.23 -2.19 5.65
C LYS A 17 -0.99 -0.72 5.27
N LEU A 18 -0.73 -0.45 4.00
CA LEU A 18 -0.55 0.88 3.41
C LEU A 18 -1.86 1.61 3.06
N ALA A 19 -2.93 0.88 2.73
CA ALA A 19 -4.21 1.48 2.39
C ALA A 19 -4.85 2.20 3.59
N SER A 20 -4.61 1.69 4.80
CA SER A 20 -5.02 2.30 6.06
C SER A 20 -4.04 3.34 6.60
N LEU A 21 -2.89 3.55 5.94
CA LEU A 21 -1.89 4.52 6.38
C LEU A 21 -2.41 5.96 6.20
N PRO A 22 -2.35 6.83 7.21
CA PRO A 22 -2.73 8.24 7.08
C PRO A 22 -1.94 8.97 5.98
N ASP A 23 -2.54 9.99 5.36
CA ASP A 23 -1.91 10.75 4.27
C ASP A 23 -0.59 11.40 4.70
N ASN A 24 -0.59 12.05 5.86
CA ASN A 24 0.62 12.69 6.41
C ASN A 24 1.72 11.67 6.69
N GLU A 25 1.37 10.50 7.24
CA GLU A 25 2.36 9.46 7.50
C GLU A 25 2.91 8.90 6.19
N LEU A 26 2.08 8.65 5.18
CA LEU A 26 2.55 8.20 3.87
C LEU A 26 3.52 9.22 3.23
N GLN A 27 3.19 10.51 3.31
CA GLN A 27 4.04 11.60 2.83
C GLN A 27 5.39 11.64 3.55
N ASP A 28 5.39 11.55 4.88
CA ASP A 28 6.61 11.56 5.70
C ASP A 28 7.52 10.36 5.35
N ARG A 29 6.94 9.17 5.17
CA ARG A 29 7.69 7.97 4.77
C ARG A 29 8.28 8.10 3.36
N MET A 30 7.54 8.70 2.44
CA MET A 30 8.05 8.94 1.08
C MET A 30 9.18 9.97 1.09
N TYR A 31 9.07 11.03 1.90
CA TYR A 31 10.16 11.99 2.08
C TYR A 31 11.43 11.35 2.67
N GLU A 32 11.27 10.45 3.65
CA GLU A 32 12.38 9.67 4.21
C GLU A 32 13.07 8.82 3.12
N CYS A 33 12.27 8.20 2.25
CA CYS A 33 12.78 7.44 1.11
C CYS A 33 13.57 8.31 0.12
N ASP A 34 13.11 9.53 -0.17
CA ASP A 34 13.77 10.43 -1.12
C ASP A 34 15.06 11.06 -0.56
N THR A 35 15.18 11.16 0.75
CA THR A 35 16.32 11.81 1.42
C THR A 35 17.39 10.83 1.91
N THR A 36 17.07 9.54 2.01
CA THR A 36 18.02 8.51 2.45
C THR A 36 18.89 8.02 1.28
N LEU A 37 20.22 8.24 1.38
CA LEU A 37 21.17 7.86 0.33
C LEU A 37 21.50 6.36 0.30
N ASP A 38 21.67 5.72 1.47
CA ASP A 38 22.03 4.30 1.60
C ASP A 38 20.89 3.51 2.23
N GLN A 39 19.93 3.13 1.40
CA GLN A 39 18.79 2.33 1.83
C GLN A 39 19.21 0.87 2.06
N SER A 40 18.83 0.31 3.20
CA SER A 40 18.87 -1.15 3.37
C SER A 40 17.93 -1.82 2.34
N PRO A 41 18.16 -3.09 1.94
CA PRO A 41 17.27 -3.79 1.02
C PRO A 41 15.81 -3.82 1.48
N GLY A 42 15.58 -3.93 2.80
CA GLY A 42 14.23 -3.88 3.38
C GLY A 42 13.59 -2.50 3.23
N MET A 43 14.37 -1.43 3.43
CA MET A 43 13.90 -0.06 3.23
C MET A 43 13.57 0.22 1.77
N ALA A 44 14.41 -0.23 0.82
CA ALA A 44 14.14 -0.07 -0.61
C ALA A 44 12.79 -0.70 -1.02
N ILE A 45 12.50 -1.91 -0.52
CA ILE A 45 11.21 -2.59 -0.73
C ILE A 45 10.06 -1.76 -0.13
N SER A 46 10.23 -1.23 1.09
CA SER A 46 9.24 -0.36 1.71
C SER A 46 9.00 0.92 0.90
N CYS A 47 10.05 1.55 0.39
CA CYS A 47 9.98 2.74 -0.45
C CYS A 47 9.22 2.50 -1.76
N ASP A 48 9.46 1.36 -2.41
CA ASP A 48 8.69 0.97 -3.59
C ASP A 48 7.21 0.76 -3.26
N ASN A 49 6.90 0.21 -2.09
CA ASN A 49 5.52 0.05 -1.65
C ASN A 49 4.85 1.40 -1.33
N TYR A 50 5.57 2.35 -0.70
CA TYR A 50 5.06 3.71 -0.48
C TYR A 50 4.78 4.41 -1.80
N ARG A 51 5.69 4.33 -2.78
CA ARG A 51 5.52 4.93 -4.11
C ARG A 51 4.27 4.39 -4.82
N ARG A 52 4.06 3.07 -4.82
CA ARG A 52 2.86 2.44 -5.41
C ARG A 52 1.58 2.90 -4.74
N GLU A 53 1.60 3.08 -3.42
CA GLU A 53 0.43 3.58 -2.68
C GLU A 53 0.15 5.06 -3.00
N CYS A 54 1.19 5.89 -3.14
CA CYS A 54 1.04 7.28 -3.61
C CYS A 54 0.40 7.31 -5.02
N GLU A 55 0.89 6.48 -5.94
CA GLU A 55 0.34 6.37 -7.30
C GLU A 55 -1.12 5.92 -7.31
N ARG A 56 -1.45 4.87 -6.53
CA ARG A 56 -2.83 4.39 -6.37
C ARG A 56 -3.75 5.50 -5.83
N ARG A 57 -3.32 6.25 -4.81
CA ARG A 57 -4.09 7.38 -4.26
C ARG A 57 -4.26 8.48 -5.30
N ARG A 58 -3.24 8.77 -6.09
CA ARG A 58 -3.30 9.75 -7.18
C ARG A 58 -4.32 9.36 -8.25
N GLU A 59 -4.38 8.08 -8.63
CA GLU A 59 -5.39 7.55 -9.55
C GLU A 59 -6.82 7.71 -8.99
N GLU A 60 -6.97 7.70 -7.66
CA GLU A 60 -8.21 8.00 -6.94
C GLU A 60 -8.47 9.51 -6.72
N GLY A 61 -7.60 10.38 -7.24
CA GLY A 61 -7.70 11.84 -7.09
C GLY A 61 -7.17 12.39 -5.75
N ARG A 62 -6.47 11.57 -4.96
CA ARG A 62 -5.83 11.94 -3.70
C ARG A 62 -4.33 12.19 -3.90
N PHE A 63 -3.93 13.45 -3.91
CA PHE A 63 -2.54 13.87 -4.13
C PHE A 63 -1.81 14.04 -2.79
N VAL A 64 -1.23 12.94 -2.31
CA VAL A 64 -0.55 12.85 -1.00
C VAL A 64 0.96 13.03 -1.12
N CYS A 65 1.48 12.52 -2.24
CA CYS A 65 2.85 12.60 -2.74
C CYS A 65 2.71 13.12 -4.20
#